data_AF-A0A849ZIU0-F1
#
_entry.id   AF-A0A849ZIU0-F1
#
_cell.length_a   1.000
_cell.length_b   1.000
_cell.length_c   1.000
_cell.angle_alpha   90.00
_cell.angle_beta   90.00
_cell.angle_gamma   90.00
#
_symmetry.space_group_name_H-M   'P 1'
#
loop_
_entity.id
_entity.type
_entity.pdbx_description
1 polymer ?
#
loop_
_entity_poly.entity_id
_entity_poly.type
_entity_poly.pdbx_seq_one_letter_code
_entity_poly.pdbx_strand_id
1 'polypeptide(L)'
;MSAALSARALRVSGTPRFSPGELAPFLDSLVERFHRAEEIRSDPLGFSHRFQAPGDQEVVAFMAAAVAWGRVSQIASVLERLLSRLGGHPADRLRSADRSTCLRLTRGIVHRTATGEDLAALLFAAGAALRGHGTLEGLFMGKPAARPPHLDLIARLEHFATSLRQFAGRETRGVKHLLPLPGLGSACKRWMLFLRWVVRPRDGVDLGLWHRIAPADLLIPLDTHLHRISLNLGLTRRRDASLKTVQEITGSLRLIRPEDPTLYDFALARLGIDQICPTRIDPVVCCGCGLKTVCRHGLTL
;
A
#
# COMPACT_ATOMS: atom_id res chain seq x y z
N MET A 1 49.18 10.01 25.48
CA MET A 1 48.15 9.12 26.05
C MET A 1 46.80 9.71 25.71
N SER A 2 46.10 9.06 24.78
CA SER A 2 44.98 9.61 24.01
C SER A 2 43.68 9.60 24.80
N ALA A 3 43.03 10.76 24.92
CA ALA A 3 41.70 10.92 25.47
C ALA A 3 40.67 10.59 24.39
N ALA A 4 40.11 9.37 24.42
CA ALA A 4 38.96 8.98 23.63
C ALA A 4 38.08 8.03 24.44
N LEU A 5 37.40 8.57 25.45
CA LEU A 5 36.35 7.88 26.18
C LEU A 5 34.97 8.40 25.74
N SER A 6 34.35 7.59 24.90
CA SER A 6 32.93 7.23 24.95
C SER A 6 31.90 8.38 24.94
N ALA A 7 31.65 8.96 23.76
CA ALA A 7 30.37 9.59 23.43
C ALA A 7 29.34 8.53 23.00
N ARG A 8 29.05 7.55 23.88
CA ARG A 8 27.88 6.66 23.70
C ARG A 8 26.65 7.44 24.18
N ALA A 9 26.21 8.38 23.35
CA ALA A 9 25.02 9.18 23.62
C ALA A 9 23.79 8.26 23.76
N LEU A 10 23.29 8.15 24.99
CA LEU A 10 21.92 7.75 25.30
C LEU A 10 20.98 8.71 24.56
N ARG A 11 20.58 8.36 23.34
CA ARG A 11 19.63 9.14 22.55
C ARG A 11 18.23 8.96 23.14
N VAL A 12 17.69 10.06 23.67
CA VAL A 12 16.33 10.25 24.17
C VAL A 12 15.30 9.72 23.17
N SER A 13 14.30 8.99 23.68
CA SER A 13 13.13 8.55 22.91
C SER A 13 12.40 9.77 22.35
N GLY A 14 12.43 9.96 21.02
CA GLY A 14 11.67 11.02 20.34
C GLY A 14 12.47 11.81 19.30
N THR A 15 13.81 11.72 19.28
CA THR A 15 14.61 12.30 18.19
C THR A 15 14.73 11.33 17.02
N PRO A 16 14.47 11.77 15.77
CA PRO A 16 14.70 10.95 14.58
C PRO A 16 16.17 10.51 14.54
N ARG A 17 16.38 9.24 14.21
CA ARG A 17 17.73 8.61 14.23
C ARG A 17 18.49 8.84 12.93
N PHE A 18 17.83 9.47 11.97
CA PHE A 18 18.34 9.96 10.71
C PHE A 18 18.28 11.50 10.74
N SER A 19 19.11 12.16 9.96
CA SER A 19 18.94 13.57 9.65
C SER A 19 17.97 13.69 8.45
N PRO A 20 16.79 14.33 8.60
CA PRO A 20 15.89 14.56 7.47
C PRO A 20 16.60 15.22 6.28
N GLY A 21 17.47 16.20 6.53
CA GLY A 21 18.23 16.91 5.49
C GLY A 21 19.26 16.04 4.76
N GLU A 22 19.79 14.99 5.39
CA GLU A 22 20.69 14.04 4.72
C GLU A 22 19.93 12.96 3.96
N LEU A 23 18.77 12.52 4.49
CA LEU A 23 17.99 11.45 3.89
C LEU A 23 17.11 11.93 2.73
N ALA A 24 16.58 13.15 2.80
CA ALA A 24 15.65 13.68 1.79
C ALA A 24 16.23 13.65 0.36
N PRO A 25 17.45 14.17 0.09
CA PRO A 25 17.97 14.20 -1.28
C PRO A 25 18.13 12.80 -1.88
N PHE A 26 18.48 11.82 -1.05
CA PHE A 26 18.55 10.45 -1.52
C PHE A 26 17.16 9.90 -1.84
N LEU A 27 16.17 10.07 -0.95
CA LEU A 27 14.82 9.59 -1.20
C LEU A 27 14.21 10.25 -2.44
N ASP A 28 14.41 11.55 -2.63
CA ASP A 28 13.98 12.27 -3.83
C ASP A 28 14.65 11.71 -5.09
N SER A 29 15.96 11.44 -5.06
CA SER A 29 16.65 10.80 -6.19
C SER A 29 16.10 9.40 -6.53
N LEU A 30 15.63 8.64 -5.53
CA LEU A 30 14.97 7.36 -5.78
C LEU A 30 13.61 7.54 -6.42
N VAL A 31 12.83 8.52 -5.96
CA VAL A 31 11.52 8.85 -6.54
C VAL A 31 11.72 9.27 -7.99
N GLU A 32 12.66 10.15 -8.29
CA GLU A 32 12.99 10.55 -9.66
C GLU A 32 13.38 9.34 -10.53
N ARG A 33 14.06 8.34 -9.97
CA ARG A 33 14.48 7.15 -10.70
C ARG A 33 13.36 6.15 -10.93
N PHE A 34 12.52 5.87 -9.93
CA PHE A 34 11.59 4.74 -9.93
C PHE A 34 10.11 5.13 -10.01
N HIS A 35 9.72 6.34 -9.62
CA HIS A 35 8.33 6.77 -9.64
C HIS A 35 7.94 7.26 -11.04
N ARG A 36 7.94 6.34 -12.00
CA ARG A 36 7.70 6.60 -13.42
C ARG A 36 6.68 5.62 -14.00
N ALA A 37 5.99 6.03 -15.06
CA ALA A 37 4.93 5.24 -15.70
C ALA A 37 5.44 3.87 -16.21
N GLU A 38 6.70 3.80 -16.66
CA GLU A 38 7.30 2.59 -17.21
C GLU A 38 7.43 1.46 -16.19
N GLU A 39 7.59 1.82 -14.91
CA GLU A 39 7.77 0.90 -13.79
C GLU A 39 6.45 0.22 -13.38
N ILE A 40 5.31 0.86 -13.68
CA ILE A 40 3.95 0.36 -13.37
C ILE A 40 3.63 -0.92 -14.14
N ARG A 41 4.25 -1.16 -15.29
CA ARG A 41 4.00 -2.39 -16.08
C ARG A 41 4.24 -3.66 -15.28
N SER A 42 5.15 -3.59 -14.30
CA SER A 42 5.45 -4.70 -13.39
C SER A 42 4.63 -4.68 -12.10
N ASP A 43 3.84 -3.62 -11.87
CA ASP A 43 3.00 -3.43 -10.70
C ASP A 43 1.52 -3.80 -10.98
N PRO A 44 0.79 -4.39 -10.01
CA PRO A 44 -0.63 -4.67 -10.16
C PRO A 44 -1.49 -3.45 -10.50
N LEU A 45 -1.08 -2.23 -10.14
CA LEU A 45 -1.75 -0.98 -10.50
C LEU A 45 -1.84 -0.78 -12.03
N GLY A 46 -0.92 -1.36 -12.80
CA GLY A 46 -0.95 -1.28 -14.26
C GLY A 46 -2.21 -1.85 -14.89
N PHE A 47 -2.94 -2.73 -14.19
CA PHE A 47 -4.24 -3.22 -14.63
C PHE A 47 -5.33 -2.14 -14.57
N SER A 48 -5.27 -1.25 -13.58
CA SER A 48 -6.21 -0.13 -13.45
C SER A 48 -6.02 0.89 -14.57
N HIS A 49 -4.76 1.14 -14.96
CA HIS A 49 -4.41 2.06 -16.06
C HIS A 49 -4.93 1.61 -17.45
N ARG A 50 -5.39 0.35 -17.59
CA ARG A 50 -6.01 -0.14 -18.83
C ARG A 50 -7.41 0.44 -19.07
N PHE A 51 -8.03 1.03 -18.05
CA PHE A 51 -9.39 1.56 -18.10
C PHE A 51 -9.36 3.09 -18.14
N GLN A 52 -10.30 3.69 -18.86
CA GLN A 52 -10.43 5.15 -18.95
C GLN A 52 -11.41 5.71 -17.92
N ALA A 53 -12.50 4.98 -17.64
CA ALA A 53 -13.53 5.45 -16.72
C ALA A 53 -13.03 5.42 -15.26
N PRO A 54 -13.15 6.51 -14.48
CA PRO A 54 -12.71 6.58 -13.09
C PRO A 54 -13.28 5.47 -12.20
N GLY A 55 -14.56 5.12 -12.38
CA GLY A 55 -15.20 4.04 -11.61
C GLY A 55 -14.61 2.67 -11.90
N ASP A 56 -14.24 2.40 -13.15
CA ASP A 56 -13.55 1.16 -13.53
C ASP A 56 -12.13 1.12 -12.95
N GLN A 57 -11.39 2.23 -13.03
CA GLN A 57 -10.06 2.35 -12.41
C GLN A 57 -10.12 2.10 -10.89
N GLU A 58 -11.11 2.67 -10.19
CA GLU A 58 -11.32 2.52 -8.74
C GLU A 58 -11.52 1.05 -8.36
N VAL A 59 -12.44 0.37 -9.05
CA VAL A 59 -12.79 -1.04 -8.79
C VAL A 59 -11.63 -1.97 -9.11
N VAL A 60 -10.90 -1.72 -10.20
CA VAL A 60 -9.73 -2.52 -10.58
C VAL A 60 -8.57 -2.31 -9.61
N ALA A 61 -8.34 -1.07 -9.15
CA ALA A 61 -7.33 -0.79 -8.12
C ALA A 61 -7.67 -1.50 -6.81
N PHE A 62 -8.95 -1.52 -6.42
CA PHE A 62 -9.42 -2.25 -5.25
C PHE A 62 -9.15 -3.76 -5.37
N MET A 63 -9.52 -4.37 -6.50
CA MET A 63 -9.24 -5.80 -6.74
C MET A 63 -7.73 -6.09 -6.73
N ALA A 64 -6.94 -5.28 -7.43
CA ALA A 64 -5.48 -5.42 -7.51
C ALA A 64 -4.83 -5.34 -6.14
N ALA A 65 -5.22 -4.37 -5.31
CA ALA A 65 -4.72 -4.21 -3.96
C ALA A 65 -5.14 -5.39 -3.06
N ALA A 66 -6.39 -5.83 -3.16
CA ALA A 66 -6.89 -6.96 -2.40
C ALA A 66 -6.02 -8.21 -2.66
N VAL A 67 -5.66 -8.49 -3.92
CA VAL A 67 -4.80 -9.62 -4.33
C VAL A 67 -3.29 -9.35 -4.31
N ALA A 68 -2.82 -8.22 -3.78
CA ALA A 68 -1.41 -7.81 -3.85
C ALA A 68 -0.49 -8.55 -2.85
N TRP A 69 -0.46 -9.90 -2.91
CA TRP A 69 0.46 -10.73 -2.14
C TRP A 69 0.93 -11.98 -2.92
N GLY A 70 2.17 -12.42 -2.67
CA GLY A 70 2.79 -13.49 -3.43
C GLY A 70 3.56 -12.96 -4.64
N ARG A 71 3.83 -13.82 -5.62
CA ARG A 71 4.64 -13.46 -6.79
C ARG A 71 3.84 -12.59 -7.75
N VAL A 72 4.47 -11.56 -8.32
CA VAL A 72 3.84 -10.64 -9.30
C VAL A 72 3.13 -11.39 -10.44
N SER A 73 3.74 -12.45 -10.97
CA SER A 73 3.12 -13.27 -12.03
C SER A 73 1.81 -13.96 -11.60
N GLN A 74 1.69 -14.37 -10.33
CA GLN A 74 0.47 -14.97 -9.78
C GLN A 74 -0.63 -13.92 -9.57
N ILE A 75 -0.23 -12.70 -9.18
CA ILE A 75 -1.14 -11.56 -9.02
C ILE A 75 -1.69 -11.19 -10.41
N ALA A 76 -0.81 -11.00 -11.38
CA ALA A 76 -1.16 -10.69 -12.76
C ALA A 76 -2.09 -11.75 -13.38
N SER A 77 -1.76 -13.03 -13.21
CA SER A 77 -2.60 -14.13 -13.73
C SER A 77 -4.03 -14.09 -13.19
N VAL A 78 -4.21 -13.78 -11.91
CA VAL A 78 -5.55 -13.69 -11.30
C VAL A 78 -6.30 -12.46 -11.78
N LEU A 79 -5.63 -11.31 -11.87
CA LEU A 79 -6.23 -10.09 -12.41
C LEU A 79 -6.66 -10.26 -13.87
N GLU A 80 -5.82 -10.83 -14.74
CA GLU A 80 -6.20 -11.12 -16.14
C GLU A 80 -7.45 -12.00 -16.23
N ARG A 81 -7.52 -13.06 -15.42
CA ARG A 81 -8.65 -13.99 -15.42
C ARG A 81 -9.94 -13.35 -14.90
N LEU A 82 -9.85 -12.44 -13.92
CA LEU A 82 -11.01 -11.70 -13.42
C LEU A 82 -11.48 -10.67 -14.45
N LEU A 83 -10.56 -9.87 -14.99
CA LEU A 83 -10.88 -8.77 -15.90
C LEU A 83 -11.39 -9.27 -17.25
N SER A 84 -10.82 -10.35 -17.80
CA SER A 84 -11.34 -10.98 -19.02
C SER A 84 -12.80 -11.44 -18.89
N ARG A 85 -13.25 -11.78 -17.67
CA ARG A 85 -14.64 -12.19 -17.39
C ARG A 85 -15.55 -11.01 -17.03
N LEU A 86 -14.99 -9.94 -16.48
CA LEU A 86 -15.71 -8.70 -16.16
C LEU A 86 -15.96 -7.84 -17.41
N GLY A 87 -15.06 -7.90 -18.40
CA GLY A 87 -15.14 -7.14 -19.63
C GLY A 87 -14.63 -5.70 -19.48
N GLY A 88 -15.00 -4.83 -20.43
CA GLY A 88 -14.50 -3.44 -20.51
C GLY A 88 -15.08 -2.46 -19.49
N HIS A 89 -16.15 -2.84 -18.79
CA HIS A 89 -16.86 -1.99 -17.81
C HIS A 89 -17.05 -2.71 -16.47
N PRO A 90 -15.95 -3.05 -15.76
CA PRO A 90 -16.00 -3.82 -14.51
C PRO A 90 -16.89 -3.20 -13.44
N ALA A 91 -16.93 -1.87 -13.29
CA ALA A 91 -17.75 -1.21 -12.27
C ALA A 91 -19.24 -1.43 -12.51
N ASP A 92 -19.71 -1.26 -13.74
CA ASP A 92 -21.11 -1.48 -14.11
C ASP A 92 -21.49 -2.96 -14.01
N ARG A 93 -20.57 -3.85 -14.42
CA ARG A 93 -20.74 -5.29 -14.28
C ARG A 93 -20.89 -5.70 -12.82
N LEU A 94 -20.09 -5.16 -11.91
CA LEU A 94 -20.21 -5.45 -10.48
C LEU A 94 -21.43 -4.81 -9.84
N ARG A 95 -21.81 -3.59 -10.24
CA ARG A 95 -23.01 -2.92 -9.74
C ARG A 95 -24.27 -3.73 -10.04
N SER A 96 -24.34 -4.37 -11.20
CA SER A 96 -25.46 -5.23 -11.61
C SER A 96 -25.34 -6.70 -11.18
N ALA A 97 -24.15 -7.15 -10.75
CA ALA A 97 -23.93 -8.54 -10.37
C ALA A 97 -24.59 -8.91 -9.03
N ASP A 98 -25.31 -10.03 -9.06
CA ASP A 98 -25.75 -10.77 -7.89
C ASP A 98 -24.67 -11.78 -7.41
N ARG A 99 -24.95 -12.50 -6.32
CA ARG A 99 -24.03 -13.51 -5.78
C ARG A 99 -23.76 -14.63 -6.79
N SER A 100 -24.78 -15.06 -7.54
CA SER A 100 -24.65 -16.15 -8.52
C SER A 100 -23.73 -15.75 -9.68
N THR A 101 -23.84 -14.50 -10.15
CA THR A 101 -22.97 -13.92 -11.16
C THR A 101 -21.53 -13.86 -10.67
N CYS A 102 -21.29 -13.38 -9.45
CA CYS A 102 -19.94 -13.33 -8.87
C CYS A 102 -19.30 -14.73 -8.79
N LEU A 103 -20.06 -15.76 -8.38
CA LEU A 103 -19.58 -17.14 -8.36
C LEU A 103 -19.22 -17.68 -9.76
N ARG A 104 -20.00 -17.33 -10.79
CA ARG A 104 -19.66 -17.67 -12.18
C ARG A 104 -18.39 -16.96 -12.64
N LEU A 105 -18.27 -15.66 -12.34
CA LEU A 105 -17.09 -14.85 -12.69
C LEU A 105 -15.81 -15.38 -12.07
N THR A 106 -15.86 -15.98 -10.88
CA THR A 106 -14.65 -16.48 -10.20
C THR A 106 -14.46 -17.99 -10.26
N ARG A 107 -15.33 -18.71 -10.98
CA ARG A 107 -15.26 -20.18 -11.09
C ARG A 107 -13.89 -20.66 -11.56
N GLY A 108 -13.27 -21.54 -10.77
CA GLY A 108 -11.95 -22.12 -11.05
C GLY A 108 -10.78 -21.15 -10.87
N ILE A 109 -11.00 -19.93 -10.36
CA ILE A 109 -9.93 -19.00 -10.01
C ILE A 109 -9.52 -19.24 -8.56
N VAL A 110 -8.22 -19.40 -8.31
CA VAL A 110 -7.64 -19.50 -6.98
C VAL A 110 -6.44 -18.57 -6.94
N HIS A 111 -6.33 -17.80 -5.87
CA HIS A 111 -5.16 -16.97 -5.62
C HIS A 111 -4.56 -17.35 -4.26
N ARG A 112 -3.48 -18.14 -4.30
CA ARG A 112 -2.79 -18.63 -3.09
C ARG A 112 -3.78 -19.40 -2.21
N THR A 113 -4.13 -18.85 -1.05
CA THR A 113 -5.09 -19.44 -0.10
C THR A 113 -6.52 -18.93 -0.28
N ALA A 114 -6.75 -17.95 -1.16
CA ALA A 114 -8.09 -17.42 -1.46
C ALA A 114 -8.72 -18.23 -2.60
N THR A 115 -9.89 -18.79 -2.33
CA THR A 115 -10.68 -19.59 -3.26
C THR A 115 -11.50 -18.71 -4.20
N GLY A 116 -12.09 -19.32 -5.24
CA GLY A 116 -13.02 -18.62 -6.12
C GLY A 116 -14.24 -18.07 -5.38
N GLU A 117 -14.70 -18.75 -4.33
CA GLU A 117 -15.80 -18.26 -3.48
C GLU A 117 -15.39 -17.03 -2.67
N ASP A 118 -14.16 -16.98 -2.17
CA ASP A 118 -13.63 -15.81 -1.45
C ASP A 118 -13.51 -14.61 -2.39
N LEU A 119 -13.03 -14.83 -3.62
CA LEU A 119 -12.99 -13.80 -4.66
C LEU A 119 -14.40 -13.36 -5.07
N ALA A 120 -15.36 -14.27 -5.18
CA ALA A 120 -16.75 -13.91 -5.48
C ALA A 120 -17.35 -13.02 -4.38
N ALA A 121 -17.03 -13.31 -3.12
CA ALA A 121 -17.46 -12.50 -1.99
C ALA A 121 -16.86 -11.09 -2.03
N LEU A 122 -15.58 -10.97 -2.42
CA LEU A 122 -14.93 -9.67 -2.66
C LEU A 122 -15.62 -8.88 -3.78
N LEU A 123 -15.87 -9.51 -4.94
CA LEU A 123 -16.55 -8.86 -6.07
C LEU A 123 -17.96 -8.41 -5.70
N PHE A 124 -18.70 -9.27 -4.98
CA PHE A 124 -20.05 -8.95 -4.52
C PHE A 124 -20.04 -7.79 -3.52
N ALA A 125 -19.07 -7.74 -2.60
CA ALA A 125 -18.91 -6.65 -1.65
C ALA A 125 -18.64 -5.32 -2.34
N ALA A 126 -17.76 -5.31 -3.36
CA ALA A 126 -17.52 -4.12 -4.19
C ALA A 126 -18.81 -3.68 -4.92
N GLY A 127 -19.53 -4.61 -5.56
CA GLY A 127 -20.81 -4.31 -6.22
C GLY A 127 -21.87 -3.76 -5.27
N ALA A 128 -21.96 -4.30 -4.05
CA ALA A 128 -22.86 -3.81 -3.01
C ALA A 128 -22.50 -2.39 -2.55
N ALA A 129 -21.20 -2.10 -2.37
CA ALA A 129 -20.71 -0.77 -2.08
C ALA A 129 -21.10 0.23 -3.17
N LEU A 130 -20.90 -0.12 -4.45
CA LEU A 130 -21.29 0.73 -5.58
C LEU A 130 -22.79 0.99 -5.64
N ARG A 131 -23.63 -0.01 -5.35
CA ARG A 131 -25.10 0.17 -5.31
C ARG A 131 -25.56 1.06 -4.16
N GLY A 132 -24.99 0.89 -2.97
CA GLY A 132 -25.41 1.62 -1.77
C GLY A 132 -24.82 3.03 -1.65
N HIS A 133 -23.63 3.25 -2.21
CA HIS A 133 -22.83 4.45 -1.96
C HIS A 133 -22.31 5.13 -3.25
N GLY A 134 -22.61 4.60 -4.43
CA GLY A 134 -22.17 5.11 -5.73
C GLY A 134 -20.73 4.72 -6.09
N THR A 135 -19.78 4.93 -5.16
CA THR A 135 -18.34 4.66 -5.31
C THR A 135 -17.77 3.99 -4.06
N LEU A 136 -16.55 3.45 -4.16
CA LEU A 136 -15.82 2.96 -2.98
C LEU A 136 -15.41 4.12 -2.07
N GLU A 137 -15.07 5.30 -2.61
CA GLU A 137 -14.86 6.51 -1.79
C GLU A 137 -16.13 6.87 -1.00
N GLY A 138 -17.30 6.73 -1.65
CA GLY A 138 -18.62 6.94 -1.04
C GLY A 138 -18.83 6.07 0.19
N LEU A 139 -18.46 4.79 0.10
CA LEU A 139 -18.51 3.87 1.25
C LEU A 139 -17.48 4.27 2.32
N PHE A 140 -16.25 4.59 1.92
CA PHE A 140 -15.16 4.90 2.86
C PHE A 140 -15.45 6.14 3.71
N MET A 141 -15.94 7.20 3.08
CA MET A 141 -16.24 8.46 3.76
C MET A 141 -17.56 8.41 4.54
N GLY A 142 -18.49 7.55 4.14
CA GLY A 142 -19.86 7.57 4.66
C GLY A 142 -20.62 8.85 4.26
N LYS A 143 -21.68 9.18 5.00
CA LYS A 143 -22.35 10.49 4.96
C LYS A 143 -21.76 11.36 6.10
N PRO A 144 -21.44 12.66 5.93
CA PRO A 144 -21.81 13.60 4.86
C PRO A 144 -20.69 13.86 3.81
N ALA A 145 -21.01 14.67 2.80
CA ALA A 145 -20.22 14.88 1.58
C ALA A 145 -18.84 15.55 1.77
N ALA A 146 -18.63 16.30 2.86
CA ALA A 146 -17.42 17.08 3.06
C ALA A 146 -16.35 16.31 3.88
N ARG A 147 -15.08 16.64 3.63
CA ARG A 147 -13.94 16.16 4.43
C ARG A 147 -14.09 16.66 5.89
N PRO A 148 -13.99 15.79 6.91
CA PRO A 148 -13.98 16.23 8.30
C PRO A 148 -12.70 17.01 8.62
N PRO A 149 -12.72 17.99 9.57
CA PRO A 149 -11.55 18.78 9.95
C PRO A 149 -10.37 17.91 10.42
N HIS A 150 -10.67 16.79 11.09
CA HIS A 150 -9.71 15.79 11.49
C HIS A 150 -10.17 14.42 10.97
N LEU A 151 -9.50 13.93 9.92
CA LEU A 151 -9.77 12.60 9.38
C LEU A 151 -8.98 11.56 10.18
N ASP A 152 -9.68 10.74 10.96
CA ASP A 152 -9.10 9.51 11.49
C ASP A 152 -9.13 8.43 10.39
N LEU A 153 -8.03 8.31 9.66
CA LEU A 153 -7.91 7.36 8.55
C LEU A 153 -8.11 5.91 9.01
N ILE A 154 -7.61 5.55 10.19
CA ILE A 154 -7.69 4.17 10.70
C ILE A 154 -9.14 3.83 11.07
N ALA A 155 -9.84 4.73 11.76
CA ALA A 155 -11.24 4.53 12.08
C ALA A 155 -12.12 4.42 10.82
N ARG A 156 -11.84 5.25 9.80
CA ARG A 156 -12.55 5.18 8.51
C ARG A 156 -12.26 3.88 7.77
N LEU A 157 -11.01 3.43 7.81
CA LEU A 157 -10.63 2.16 7.20
C LEU A 157 -11.26 0.96 7.93
N GLU A 158 -11.36 1.00 9.26
CA GLU A 158 -12.06 0.00 10.06
C GLU A 158 -13.54 -0.09 9.65
N HIS A 159 -14.21 1.06 9.51
CA HIS A 159 -15.60 1.13 9.03
C HIS A 159 -15.72 0.53 7.63
N PHE A 160 -14.89 0.99 6.68
CA PHE A 160 -14.89 0.53 5.30
C PHE A 160 -14.71 -0.99 5.18
N ALA A 161 -13.68 -1.53 5.84
CA ALA A 161 -13.38 -2.95 5.81
C ALA A 161 -14.47 -3.79 6.51
N THR A 162 -15.07 -3.28 7.59
CA THR A 162 -16.21 -3.92 8.28
C THR A 162 -17.43 -3.98 7.36
N SER A 163 -17.80 -2.88 6.71
CA SER A 163 -18.92 -2.85 5.77
C SER A 163 -18.71 -3.79 4.59
N LEU A 164 -17.49 -3.83 4.02
CA LEU A 164 -17.17 -4.78 2.95
C LEU A 164 -17.29 -6.25 3.40
N ARG A 165 -16.87 -6.58 4.64
CA ARG A 165 -17.04 -7.93 5.20
C ARG A 165 -18.52 -8.27 5.43
N GLN A 166 -19.32 -7.31 5.90
CA GLN A 166 -20.76 -7.48 6.03
C GLN A 166 -21.41 -7.76 4.67
N PHE A 167 -21.05 -7.01 3.62
CA PHE A 167 -21.56 -7.24 2.27
C PHE A 167 -21.10 -8.58 1.69
N ALA A 168 -19.83 -8.96 1.89
CA ALA A 168 -19.29 -10.26 1.50
C ALA A 168 -20.16 -11.39 2.08
N GLY A 169 -20.68 -11.22 3.30
CA GLY A 169 -21.66 -12.12 3.93
C GLY A 169 -21.07 -13.47 4.31
N ARG A 170 -19.75 -13.57 4.38
CA ARG A 170 -18.99 -14.79 4.71
C ARG A 170 -17.70 -14.42 5.43
N GLU A 171 -17.29 -15.28 6.35
CA GLU A 171 -16.18 -15.00 7.28
C GLU A 171 -15.07 -16.06 7.24
N THR A 172 -14.77 -16.52 6.02
CA THR A 172 -13.71 -17.49 5.74
C THR A 172 -12.33 -16.88 6.00
N ARG A 173 -11.31 -17.74 6.11
CA ARG A 173 -9.91 -17.29 6.19
C ARG A 173 -9.49 -16.49 4.95
N GLY A 174 -10.00 -16.85 3.77
CA GLY A 174 -9.72 -16.14 2.52
C GLY A 174 -10.30 -14.73 2.51
N VAL A 175 -11.58 -14.57 2.88
CA VAL A 175 -12.21 -13.24 2.98
C VAL A 175 -11.52 -12.36 4.03
N LYS A 176 -11.21 -12.90 5.21
CA LYS A 176 -10.46 -12.18 6.25
C LYS A 176 -9.08 -11.74 5.79
N HIS A 177 -8.46 -12.50 4.88
CA HIS A 177 -7.19 -12.12 4.29
C HIS A 177 -7.36 -11.05 3.21
N LEU A 178 -8.35 -11.16 2.32
CA LEU A 178 -8.65 -10.16 1.29
C LEU A 178 -9.07 -8.80 1.88
N LEU A 179 -9.84 -8.84 2.96
CA LEU A 179 -10.44 -7.69 3.64
C LEU A 179 -9.98 -7.64 5.12
N PRO A 180 -8.69 -7.36 5.39
CA PRO A 180 -8.18 -7.33 6.76
C PRO A 180 -8.80 -6.17 7.54
N LEU A 181 -9.08 -6.36 8.84
CA LEU A 181 -9.49 -5.27 9.73
C LEU A 181 -8.28 -4.66 10.44
N PRO A 182 -8.09 -3.32 10.38
CA PRO A 182 -7.09 -2.61 11.17
C PRO A 182 -7.09 -2.95 12.67
N GLY A 183 -8.26 -3.07 13.29
CA GLY A 183 -8.45 -3.36 14.71
C GLY A 183 -7.88 -4.71 15.15
N LEU A 184 -7.57 -5.62 14.21
CA LEU A 184 -6.95 -6.92 14.49
C LEU A 184 -5.40 -6.87 14.42
N GLY A 185 -4.80 -5.68 14.38
CA GLY A 185 -3.35 -5.48 14.53
C GLY A 185 -2.52 -5.72 13.27
N SER A 186 -3.15 -5.95 12.11
CA SER A 186 -2.45 -6.06 10.83
C SER A 186 -1.85 -4.70 10.41
N ALA A 187 -0.67 -4.70 9.79
CA ALA A 187 -0.13 -3.52 9.10
C ALA A 187 -1.03 -3.03 7.94
N CYS A 188 -2.03 -3.82 7.52
CA CYS A 188 -3.03 -3.45 6.52
C CYS A 188 -2.45 -2.97 5.19
N LYS A 189 -1.23 -3.41 4.83
CA LYS A 189 -0.50 -3.04 3.60
C LYS A 189 -1.38 -2.90 2.36
N ARG A 190 -2.30 -3.83 2.13
CA ARG A 190 -3.22 -3.82 0.98
C ARG A 190 -4.15 -2.59 0.96
N TRP A 191 -4.67 -2.21 2.12
CA TRP A 191 -5.49 -1.01 2.23
C TRP A 191 -4.69 0.26 2.02
N MET A 192 -3.51 0.32 2.65
CA MET A 192 -2.60 1.46 2.50
C MET A 192 -2.16 1.62 1.04
N LEU A 193 -1.95 0.49 0.35
CA LEU A 193 -1.60 0.46 -1.07
C LEU A 193 -2.76 0.94 -1.94
N PHE A 194 -3.97 0.42 -1.71
CA PHE A 194 -5.19 0.87 -2.39
C PHE A 194 -5.40 2.39 -2.22
N LEU A 195 -5.38 2.86 -0.97
CA LEU A 195 -5.57 4.28 -0.64
C LEU A 195 -4.49 5.15 -1.29
N ARG A 196 -3.22 4.72 -1.23
CA ARG A 196 -2.12 5.40 -1.89
C ARG A 196 -2.40 5.59 -3.40
N TRP A 197 -2.82 4.53 -4.08
CA TRP A 197 -3.15 4.58 -5.51
C TRP A 197 -4.32 5.49 -5.87
N VAL A 198 -5.38 5.50 -5.07
CA VAL A 198 -6.59 6.26 -5.41
C VAL A 198 -6.58 7.69 -4.87
N VAL A 199 -5.84 8.00 -3.80
CA VAL A 199 -5.83 9.33 -3.15
C VAL A 199 -4.71 10.23 -3.67
N ARG A 200 -3.51 9.69 -3.92
CA ARG A 200 -2.39 10.51 -4.42
C ARG A 200 -2.73 11.10 -5.79
N PRO A 201 -2.18 12.29 -6.14
CA PRO A 201 -2.44 12.93 -7.41
C PRO A 201 -2.14 12.02 -8.60
N ARG A 202 -2.81 12.27 -9.73
CA ARG A 202 -2.47 11.63 -10.99
C ARG A 202 -1.13 12.16 -11.51
N ASP A 203 -0.05 11.50 -11.13
CA ASP A 203 1.35 11.89 -11.37
C ASP A 203 2.05 10.99 -12.40
N GLY A 204 1.26 10.25 -13.18
CA GLY A 204 1.74 9.22 -14.09
C GLY A 204 1.87 7.84 -13.43
N VAL A 205 1.87 7.76 -12.09
CA VAL A 205 1.83 6.52 -11.32
C VAL A 205 0.48 6.29 -10.66
N ASP A 206 0.11 7.16 -9.74
CA ASP A 206 -1.15 7.05 -9.00
C ASP A 206 -2.34 7.55 -9.82
N LEU A 207 -3.55 7.21 -9.39
CA LEU A 207 -4.79 7.41 -10.17
C LEU A 207 -5.49 8.74 -9.85
N GLY A 208 -5.30 9.30 -8.65
CA GLY A 208 -5.93 10.56 -8.23
C GLY A 208 -7.44 10.59 -8.38
N LEU A 209 -8.12 9.56 -7.88
CA LEU A 209 -9.58 9.39 -7.98
C LEU A 209 -10.33 9.91 -6.76
N TRP A 210 -9.73 9.82 -5.58
CA TRP A 210 -10.33 10.20 -4.31
C TRP A 210 -9.82 11.58 -3.92
N HIS A 211 -10.74 12.47 -3.57
CA HIS A 211 -10.44 13.89 -3.33
C HIS A 211 -10.82 14.35 -1.92
N ARG A 212 -11.53 13.51 -1.16
CA ARG A 212 -11.93 13.82 0.22
C ARG A 212 -10.88 13.44 1.27
N ILE A 213 -9.80 12.80 0.85
CA ILE A 213 -8.62 12.45 1.64
C ILE A 213 -7.42 13.14 1.02
N ALA A 214 -6.48 13.63 1.82
CA ALA A 214 -5.26 14.28 1.32
C ALA A 214 -4.09 13.30 1.40
N PRO A 215 -3.09 13.42 0.51
CA PRO A 215 -1.88 12.60 0.59
C PRO A 215 -1.19 12.64 1.96
N ALA A 216 -1.23 13.79 2.64
CA ALA A 216 -0.70 13.99 3.99
C ALA A 216 -1.31 13.06 5.07
N ASP A 217 -2.57 12.62 4.86
CA ASP A 217 -3.28 11.73 5.78
C ASP A 217 -2.90 10.26 5.59
N LEU A 218 -2.31 9.91 4.44
CA LEU A 218 -2.03 8.53 4.07
C LEU A 218 -0.96 7.90 4.97
N LEU A 219 -1.01 6.58 5.05
CA LEU A 219 -0.06 5.75 5.77
C LEU A 219 0.68 4.83 4.80
N ILE A 220 1.94 4.54 5.10
CA ILE A 220 2.82 3.77 4.21
C ILE A 220 2.31 2.32 4.01
N PRO A 221 2.28 1.78 2.77
CA PRO A 221 1.97 0.37 2.52
C PRO A 221 3.15 -0.53 2.93
N LEU A 222 3.28 -0.80 4.22
CA LEU A 222 4.40 -1.54 4.79
C LEU A 222 4.43 -3.02 4.38
N ASP A 223 5.34 -3.36 3.47
CA ASP A 223 5.71 -4.74 3.16
C ASP A 223 7.07 -5.14 3.76
N THR A 224 7.53 -6.36 3.47
CA THR A 224 8.80 -6.88 4.00
C THR A 224 10.03 -6.15 3.47
N HIS A 225 10.00 -5.68 2.22
CA HIS A 225 11.12 -4.95 1.61
C HIS A 225 11.22 -3.55 2.24
N LEU A 226 10.09 -2.85 2.28
CA LEU A 226 9.98 -1.52 2.86
C LEU A 226 10.30 -1.53 4.35
N HIS A 227 9.84 -2.54 5.10
CA HIS A 227 10.16 -2.67 6.53
C HIS A 227 11.66 -2.87 6.77
N ARG A 228 12.30 -3.75 6.00
CA ARG A 228 13.74 -3.98 6.09
C ARG A 228 14.54 -2.73 5.76
N ILE A 229 14.18 -2.03 4.69
CA ILE A 229 14.86 -0.79 4.30
C ILE A 229 14.61 0.29 5.35
N SER A 230 13.39 0.43 5.86
CA SER A 230 13.05 1.37 6.93
C SER A 230 13.89 1.12 8.20
N LEU A 231 14.13 -0.14 8.55
CA LEU A 231 15.05 -0.51 9.64
C LEU A 231 16.50 -0.12 9.34
N ASN A 232 16.95 -0.26 8.10
CA ASN A 232 18.30 0.11 7.68
C ASN A 232 18.52 1.63 7.75
N LEU A 233 17.52 2.42 7.36
CA LEU A 233 17.52 3.88 7.36
C LEU A 233 17.19 4.51 8.73
N GLY A 234 16.84 3.69 9.72
CA GLY A 234 16.48 4.19 11.06
C GLY A 234 15.12 4.88 11.13
N LEU A 235 14.23 4.69 10.15
CA LEU A 235 12.84 5.18 10.15
C LEU A 235 11.97 4.48 11.21
N THR A 236 12.37 3.29 11.66
CA THR A 236 11.79 2.58 12.80
C THR A 236 12.85 1.68 13.46
N ARG A 237 12.60 1.26 14.70
CA ARG A 237 13.32 0.15 15.37
C ARG A 237 12.48 -1.10 15.57
N ARG A 238 11.19 -1.03 15.26
CA ARG A 238 10.23 -2.10 15.51
C ARG A 238 10.51 -3.26 14.57
N ARG A 239 10.63 -4.46 15.14
CA ARG A 239 10.88 -5.70 14.39
C ARG A 239 9.58 -6.39 13.94
N ASP A 240 8.44 -5.89 14.40
CA ASP A 240 7.11 -6.34 14.00
C ASP A 240 6.55 -5.49 12.84
N ALA A 241 5.81 -6.13 11.95
CA ALA A 241 5.03 -5.46 10.89
C ALA A 241 3.60 -5.19 11.40
N SER A 242 3.46 -4.24 12.31
CA SER A 242 2.17 -3.83 12.88
C SER A 242 1.74 -2.44 12.41
N LEU A 243 0.49 -2.08 12.68
CA LEU A 243 -0.01 -0.72 12.43
C LEU A 243 0.79 0.36 13.16
N LYS A 244 1.32 0.06 14.36
CA LYS A 244 2.21 0.97 15.09
C LYS A 244 3.51 1.23 14.32
N THR A 245 4.07 0.19 13.69
CA THR A 245 5.25 0.32 12.83
C THR A 245 4.95 1.15 11.58
N VAL A 246 3.79 0.94 10.96
CA VAL A 246 3.31 1.78 9.85
C VAL A 246 3.24 3.25 10.24
N GLN A 247 2.64 3.56 11.39
CA GLN A 247 2.51 4.92 11.91
C GLN A 247 3.87 5.54 12.25
N GLU A 248 4.80 4.78 12.85
CA GLU A 248 6.15 5.26 13.17
C GLU A 248 6.96 5.59 11.90
N ILE A 249 6.94 4.71 10.89
CA ILE A 249 7.63 4.96 9.62
C ILE A 249 7.01 6.16 8.90
N THR A 250 5.68 6.22 8.85
CA THR A 250 4.99 7.35 8.21
C THR A 250 5.29 8.66 8.93
N GLY A 251 5.34 8.65 10.27
CA GLY A 251 5.72 9.81 11.08
C GLY A 251 7.16 10.28 10.77
N SER A 252 8.10 9.35 10.61
CA SER A 252 9.46 9.66 10.19
C SER A 252 9.51 10.30 8.80
N LEU A 253 8.79 9.74 7.81
CA LEU A 253 8.74 10.29 6.46
C LEU A 253 8.02 11.64 6.40
N ARG A 254 7.08 11.90 7.31
CA ARG A 254 6.40 13.20 7.45
C ARG A 254 7.36 14.32 7.89
N LEU A 255 8.45 14.00 8.59
CA LEU A 255 9.51 14.97 8.90
C LEU A 255 10.30 15.41 7.66
N ILE A 256 10.25 14.62 6.59
CA ILE A 256 10.90 14.91 5.31
C ILE A 256 9.92 15.59 4.37
N ARG A 257 8.73 15.01 4.21
CA ARG A 257 7.69 15.47 3.28
C ARG A 257 6.33 15.49 3.95
N PRO A 258 5.94 16.57 4.64
CA PRO A 258 4.74 16.61 5.45
C PRO A 258 3.44 16.53 4.63
N GLU A 259 3.43 17.10 3.44
CA GLU A 259 2.30 17.13 2.53
C GLU A 259 2.02 15.78 1.87
N ASP A 260 3.02 14.90 1.82
CA ASP A 260 2.92 13.61 1.15
C ASP A 260 3.98 12.59 1.63
N PRO A 261 3.83 12.04 2.85
CA PRO A 261 4.80 11.13 3.44
C PRO A 261 4.86 9.77 2.75
N THR A 262 3.89 9.44 1.89
CA THR A 262 3.80 8.13 1.24
C THR A 262 4.53 8.04 -0.09
N LEU A 263 4.98 9.17 -0.66
CA LEU A 263 5.64 9.23 -1.98
C LEU A 263 6.81 8.25 -2.14
N TYR A 264 7.52 8.03 -1.05
CA TYR A 264 8.72 7.22 -1.05
C TYR A 264 8.46 5.71 -1.06
N ASP A 265 7.22 5.24 -0.83
CA ASP A 265 6.90 3.81 -0.66
C ASP A 265 7.33 2.99 -1.87
N PHE A 266 6.96 3.46 -3.07
CA PHE A 266 7.19 2.74 -4.32
C PHE A 266 8.67 2.56 -4.60
N ALA A 267 9.41 3.67 -4.51
CA ALA A 267 10.83 3.71 -4.80
C ALA A 267 11.64 2.91 -3.76
N LEU A 268 11.26 3.00 -2.48
CA LEU A 268 11.88 2.20 -1.42
C LEU A 268 11.59 0.71 -1.57
N ALA A 269 10.36 0.32 -1.92
CA ALA A 269 10.05 -1.08 -2.19
C ALA A 269 10.87 -1.62 -3.38
N ARG A 270 10.98 -0.83 -4.46
CA ARG A 270 11.75 -1.18 -5.67
C ARG A 270 13.23 -1.45 -5.39
N LEU A 271 13.86 -0.62 -4.56
CA LEU A 271 15.24 -0.87 -4.08
C LEU A 271 15.41 -2.27 -3.48
N GLY A 272 14.40 -2.73 -2.75
CA GLY A 272 14.42 -4.03 -2.10
C GLY A 272 14.02 -5.19 -3.01
N ILE A 273 13.14 -4.95 -3.98
CA ILE A 273 12.70 -5.96 -4.97
C ILE A 273 13.83 -6.24 -5.95
N ASP A 274 14.45 -5.19 -6.48
CA ASP A 274 15.49 -5.27 -7.51
C ASP A 274 16.88 -5.61 -6.94
N GLN A 275 16.96 -5.89 -5.63
CA GLN A 275 18.20 -6.18 -4.89
C GLN A 275 19.28 -5.09 -4.97
N ILE A 276 18.92 -3.84 -5.31
CA ILE A 276 19.83 -2.69 -5.24
C ILE A 276 20.23 -2.42 -3.79
N CYS A 277 19.30 -2.60 -2.84
CA CYS A 277 19.62 -2.77 -1.43
C CYS A 277 19.55 -4.27 -1.09
N PRO A 278 20.67 -5.02 -1.18
CA PRO A 278 20.65 -6.48 -1.08
C PRO A 278 20.18 -6.96 0.30
N THR A 279 19.55 -8.14 0.34
CA THR A 279 19.00 -8.71 1.58
C THR A 279 20.07 -8.98 2.64
N ARG A 280 21.26 -9.40 2.20
CA ARG A 280 22.46 -9.53 3.03
C ARG A 280 23.38 -8.33 2.78
N ILE A 281 24.17 -7.99 3.78
CA ILE A 281 25.20 -6.96 3.63
C ILE A 281 26.17 -7.42 2.55
N ASP A 282 26.35 -6.56 1.56
CA ASP A 282 27.32 -6.74 0.48
C ASP A 282 28.32 -5.58 0.57
N PRO A 283 29.59 -5.81 0.92
CA PRO A 283 30.56 -4.72 1.09
C PRO A 283 30.74 -3.86 -0.16
N VAL A 284 30.65 -4.44 -1.37
CA VAL A 284 30.85 -3.70 -2.63
C VAL A 284 29.67 -2.76 -2.85
N VAL A 285 28.44 -3.29 -2.76
CA VAL A 285 27.21 -2.49 -2.95
C VAL A 285 27.02 -1.48 -1.82
N CYS A 286 27.28 -1.88 -0.56
CA CYS A 286 27.01 -1.04 0.60
C CYS A 286 28.05 0.07 0.77
N CYS A 287 29.32 -0.15 0.43
CA CYS A 287 30.34 0.91 0.49
C CYS A 287 30.12 1.98 -0.58
N GLY A 288 29.63 1.61 -1.76
CA GLY A 288 29.28 2.55 -2.83
C GLY A 288 27.88 3.17 -2.71
N CYS A 289 27.11 2.81 -1.68
CA CYS A 289 25.75 3.30 -1.51
C CYS A 289 25.73 4.76 -1.04
N GLY A 290 24.97 5.62 -1.71
CA GLY A 290 24.80 7.03 -1.34
C GLY A 290 24.23 7.28 0.06
N LEU A 291 23.68 6.23 0.70
CA LEU A 291 23.19 6.29 2.08
C LEU A 291 24.17 5.74 3.11
N LYS A 292 25.43 5.47 2.76
CA LYS A 292 26.40 4.85 3.68
C LYS A 292 26.41 5.54 5.06
N THR A 293 26.34 6.88 5.08
CA THR A 293 26.40 7.72 6.28
C THR A 293 25.17 7.63 7.18
N VAL A 294 23.99 7.30 6.64
CA VAL A 294 22.73 7.24 7.40
C VAL A 294 22.18 5.82 7.53
N CYS A 295 22.75 4.85 6.79
CA CYS A 295 22.42 3.44 6.89
C CYS A 295 23.13 2.79 8.07
N ARG A 296 22.38 2.06 8.92
CA ARG A 296 22.95 1.37 10.09
C ARG A 296 24.07 0.37 9.76
N HIS A 297 24.13 -0.13 8.52
CA HIS A 297 25.16 -1.06 8.05
C HIS A 297 26.34 -0.31 7.42
N GLY A 298 26.09 0.83 6.76
CA GLY A 298 27.15 1.66 6.22
C GLY A 298 28.02 2.30 7.30
N LEU A 299 27.43 2.55 8.48
CA LEU A 299 28.16 3.00 9.68
C LEU A 299 29.12 1.95 10.27
N THR A 300 28.99 0.69 9.89
CA THR A 300 29.81 -0.42 10.39
C THR A 300 30.84 -0.93 9.37
N LEU A 301 30.85 -0.38 8.16
CA LEU A 301 31.70 -0.76 7.03
C LEU A 301 32.70 0.35 6.68
#